data_AF-Q0ZL09-F1
#
_entry.id   AF-Q0ZL09-F1
#
_cell.length_a   1.000
_cell.length_b   1.000
_cell.length_c   1.000
_cell.angle_alpha   90.00
_cell.angle_beta   90.00
_cell.angle_gamma   90.00
#
_symmetry.space_group_name_H-M   'P 1'
#
loop_
_entity.id
_entity.type
_entity.pdbx_description
1 polymer ?
#
loop_
_entity_poly.entity_id
_entity_poly.type
_entity_poly.pdbx_seq_one_letter_code
_entity_poly.pdbx_strand_id
1 'polypeptide(L)'
;NNSVMINNCVVKPPLRYNKITDARKISELDKRWPQLKYEINCGRNKQYLWKNEFLKHGSCSIKRYQQPAYFDLAMNLKDKFDLLSTLRNHRITPGSTYQLDDIEKAIKTVSIKVPSLKCVEKNPGNVEL
;
A
#
# COMPACT_ATOMS: atom_id res chain seq x y z
N ASN A 1 16.40 4.71 -13.64
CA ASN A 1 15.85 3.33 -13.61
C ASN A 1 14.42 3.39 -14.14
N ASN A 2 14.20 3.15 -15.44
CA ASN A 2 12.88 3.26 -16.07
C ASN A 2 12.08 1.96 -15.86
N SER A 3 11.74 1.66 -14.61
CA SER A 3 10.87 0.54 -14.30
C SER A 3 9.44 0.91 -14.72
N VAL A 4 8.92 0.24 -15.76
CA VAL A 4 7.52 0.37 -16.16
C VAL A 4 6.67 -0.51 -15.24
N MET A 5 5.77 0.12 -14.47
CA MET A 5 4.83 -0.60 -13.62
C MET A 5 3.83 -1.37 -14.49
N ILE A 6 3.89 -2.70 -14.44
CA ILE A 6 2.96 -3.56 -15.16
C ILE A 6 1.55 -3.40 -14.57
N ASN A 7 0.55 -3.24 -15.44
CA ASN A 7 -0.84 -3.02 -15.07
C ASN A 7 -1.79 -3.51 -16.19
N ASN A 8 -3.06 -3.71 -15.84
CA ASN A 8 -4.15 -4.10 -16.74
C ASN A 8 -3.85 -5.36 -17.58
N CYS A 9 -3.26 -6.38 -16.96
CA CYS A 9 -2.89 -7.59 -17.67
C CYS A 9 -4.13 -8.36 -18.15
N VAL A 10 -4.11 -8.76 -19.41
CA VAL A 10 -5.20 -9.52 -20.02
C VAL A 10 -5.25 -10.92 -19.44
N VAL A 11 -6.39 -11.27 -18.82
CA VAL A 11 -6.68 -12.61 -18.28
C VAL A 11 -7.86 -13.19 -19.06
N LYS A 12 -7.75 -14.47 -19.44
CA LYS A 12 -8.81 -15.22 -20.12
C LYS A 12 -9.19 -16.44 -19.27
N PRO A 13 -10.47 -16.58 -18.84
CA PRO A 13 -11.58 -15.65 -18.99
C PRO A 13 -11.35 -14.31 -18.25
N PRO A 14 -12.13 -13.24 -18.55
CA PRO A 14 -11.96 -11.94 -17.90
C PRO A 14 -12.00 -12.04 -16.38
N LEU A 15 -11.00 -11.47 -15.73
CA LEU A 15 -10.89 -11.48 -14.27
C LEU A 15 -12.04 -10.69 -13.65
N ARG A 16 -12.66 -11.25 -12.61
CA ARG A 16 -13.69 -10.60 -11.80
C ARG A 16 -13.19 -10.41 -10.38
N TYR A 17 -13.60 -9.31 -9.77
CA TYR A 17 -13.37 -9.07 -8.35
C TYR A 17 -14.46 -9.77 -7.53
N ASN A 18 -14.06 -10.66 -6.64
CA ASN A 18 -14.95 -11.31 -5.70
C ASN A 18 -15.07 -10.44 -4.47
N LYS A 19 -16.23 -9.81 -4.24
CA LYS A 19 -16.42 -8.93 -3.08
C LYS A 19 -16.08 -9.68 -1.80
N ILE A 20 -15.24 -9.08 -0.95
CA ILE A 20 -14.85 -9.66 0.32
C ILE A 20 -16.04 -9.49 1.28
N THR A 21 -16.55 -10.58 1.85
CA THR A 21 -17.70 -10.54 2.78
C THR A 21 -17.30 -10.91 4.21
N ASP A 22 -16.17 -11.57 4.39
CA ASP A 22 -15.64 -11.92 5.71
C ASP A 22 -15.32 -10.65 6.53
N ALA A 23 -16.04 -10.44 7.64
CA ALA A 23 -15.96 -9.23 8.43
C ALA A 23 -14.57 -9.01 9.04
N ARG A 24 -13.89 -10.09 9.44
CA ARG A 24 -12.53 -10.03 9.99
C ARG A 24 -11.56 -9.59 8.91
N LYS A 25 -11.60 -10.19 7.72
CA LYS A 25 -10.76 -9.82 6.57
C LYS A 25 -10.96 -8.36 6.17
N ILE A 26 -12.21 -7.89 6.13
CA ILE A 26 -12.54 -6.48 5.86
C ILE A 26 -11.89 -5.59 6.93
N SER A 27 -12.02 -5.93 8.21
CA SER A 27 -11.43 -5.17 9.30
C SER A 27 -9.90 -5.10 9.23
N GLU A 28 -9.25 -6.24 8.96
CA GLU A 28 -7.79 -6.31 8.86
C GLU A 28 -7.25 -5.56 7.63
N LEU A 29 -7.96 -5.60 6.50
CA LEU A 29 -7.64 -4.83 5.31
C LEU A 29 -7.87 -3.34 5.51
N ASP A 30 -8.97 -2.93 6.12
CA ASP A 30 -9.27 -1.52 6.38
C ASP A 30 -8.21 -0.88 7.29
N LYS A 31 -7.72 -1.62 8.28
CA LYS A 31 -6.62 -1.19 9.15
C LYS A 31 -5.29 -1.00 8.40
N ARG A 32 -4.98 -1.86 7.42
CA ARG A 32 -3.66 -1.90 6.74
C ARG A 32 -3.62 -1.18 5.40
N TRP A 33 -4.77 -1.11 4.74
CA TRP A 33 -4.96 -0.56 3.41
C TRP A 33 -6.28 0.27 3.38
N PRO A 34 -6.35 1.35 4.19
CA PRO A 34 -7.53 2.17 4.29
C PRO A 34 -7.84 2.88 2.97
N GLN A 35 -9.12 3.19 2.77
CA GLN A 35 -9.61 3.80 1.54
C GLN A 35 -9.93 5.29 1.78
N LEU A 36 -8.89 6.10 2.01
CA LEU A 36 -8.98 7.50 2.49
C LEU A 36 -9.84 8.46 1.66
N LYS A 37 -10.23 8.08 0.42
CA LYS A 37 -11.15 8.86 -0.42
C LYS A 37 -12.63 8.64 -0.10
N TYR A 38 -12.94 7.71 0.79
CA TYR A 38 -14.31 7.30 1.10
C TYR A 38 -14.50 7.19 2.61
N GLU A 39 -15.71 7.49 3.07
CA GLU A 39 -16.15 7.17 4.43
C GLU A 39 -15.94 5.69 4.75
N ILE A 40 -15.56 5.36 6.00
CA ILE A 40 -15.18 4.00 6.42
C ILE A 40 -16.26 2.97 6.03
N ASN A 41 -17.52 3.24 6.35
CA ASN A 41 -18.63 2.33 6.04
C ASN A 41 -18.84 2.17 4.53
N CYS A 42 -18.67 3.25 3.76
CA CYS A 42 -18.75 3.21 2.30
C CYS A 42 -17.58 2.40 1.72
N GLY A 43 -16.35 2.63 2.20
CA GLY A 43 -15.16 1.90 1.81
C GLY A 43 -15.30 0.40 2.07
N ARG A 44 -15.68 0.00 3.29
CA ARG A 44 -15.86 -1.41 3.68
C ARG A 44 -16.95 -2.11 2.87
N ASN A 45 -18.04 -1.41 2.57
CA ASN A 45 -19.15 -1.97 1.78
C ASN A 45 -18.83 -2.02 0.28
N LYS A 46 -18.30 -0.94 -0.31
CA LYS A 46 -18.14 -0.84 -1.77
C LYS A 46 -16.80 -1.34 -2.27
N GLN A 47 -15.75 -1.29 -1.44
CA GLN A 47 -14.42 -1.84 -1.70
C GLN A 47 -13.79 -1.30 -2.99
N TYR A 48 -14.06 -0.02 -3.32
CA TYR A 48 -13.69 0.58 -4.60
C TYR A 48 -12.19 0.56 -4.85
N LEU A 49 -11.37 0.93 -3.86
CA LEU A 49 -9.93 0.92 -4.00
C LEU A 49 -9.42 -0.51 -4.18
N TRP A 50 -9.83 -1.44 -3.31
CA TRP A 50 -9.36 -2.82 -3.33
C TRP A 50 -9.73 -3.52 -4.65
N LYS A 51 -10.95 -3.29 -5.14
CA LYS A 51 -11.39 -3.78 -6.46
C LYS A 51 -10.51 -3.24 -7.58
N ASN A 52 -10.27 -1.93 -7.61
CA ASN A 52 -9.50 -1.30 -8.67
C ASN A 52 -8.05 -1.77 -8.66
N GLU A 53 -7.40 -1.84 -7.49
CA GLU A 53 -6.02 -2.30 -7.33
C GLU A 53 -5.87 -3.78 -7.72
N PHE A 54 -6.81 -4.64 -7.33
CA PHE A 54 -6.76 -6.05 -7.72
C PHE A 54 -6.96 -6.24 -9.24
N LEU A 55 -7.96 -5.59 -9.84
CA LEU A 55 -8.19 -5.74 -11.28
C LEU A 55 -7.05 -5.13 -12.12
N LYS A 56 -6.51 -3.99 -11.69
CA LYS A 56 -5.43 -3.30 -12.39
C LYS A 56 -4.06 -3.95 -12.18
N HIS A 57 -3.69 -4.32 -10.96
CA HIS A 57 -2.35 -4.81 -10.64
C HIS A 57 -2.35 -6.29 -10.23
N GLY A 58 -3.35 -6.74 -9.47
CA GLY A 58 -3.49 -8.16 -9.11
C GLY A 58 -3.63 -9.08 -10.32
N SER A 59 -4.29 -8.65 -11.39
CA SER A 59 -4.42 -9.36 -12.67
C SER A 59 -3.07 -9.81 -13.24
N CYS A 60 -2.02 -9.02 -13.06
CA CYS A 60 -0.68 -9.31 -13.54
C CYS A 60 0.06 -10.38 -12.73
N SER A 61 -0.49 -10.78 -11.59
CA SER A 61 0.08 -11.78 -10.68
C SER A 61 -0.83 -13.00 -10.45
N ILE A 62 -1.97 -13.05 -11.15
CA ILE A 62 -3.08 -13.97 -10.86
C ILE A 62 -2.70 -15.45 -10.93
N LYS A 63 -1.72 -15.80 -11.79
CA LYS A 63 -1.22 -17.18 -11.92
C LYS A 63 -0.57 -17.71 -10.64
N ARG A 64 -0.08 -16.82 -9.77
CA ARG A 64 0.57 -17.17 -8.49
C ARG A 64 -0.27 -16.76 -7.29
N TYR A 65 -0.90 -15.58 -7.36
CA TYR A 65 -1.66 -15.01 -6.26
C TYR A 65 -3.09 -14.73 -6.72
N GLN A 66 -3.97 -15.69 -6.46
CA GLN A 66 -5.41 -15.47 -6.56
C GLN A 66 -5.85 -14.40 -5.56
N GLN A 67 -7.05 -13.84 -5.73
CA GLN A 67 -7.49 -12.65 -4.98
C GLN A 67 -7.25 -12.73 -3.46
N PRO A 68 -7.61 -13.81 -2.74
CA PRO A 68 -7.34 -13.89 -1.30
C PRO A 68 -5.85 -13.77 -0.98
N ALA A 69 -5.02 -14.55 -1.67
CA ALA A 69 -3.57 -14.58 -1.50
C ALA A 69 -2.89 -13.26 -1.89
N TYR A 70 -3.41 -12.54 -2.89
CA TYR A 70 -2.94 -11.21 -3.26
C TYR A 70 -3.08 -10.22 -2.09
N PHE A 71 -4.27 -10.19 -1.46
CA PHE A 71 -4.51 -9.32 -0.31
C PHE A 71 -3.78 -9.79 0.95
N ASP A 72 -3.68 -11.10 1.19
CA ASP A 72 -2.88 -11.65 2.30
C ASP A 72 -1.41 -11.29 2.18
N LEU A 73 -0.83 -11.42 0.98
CA LEU A 73 0.55 -11.04 0.75
C LEU A 73 0.77 -9.55 1.02
N ALA A 74 -0.13 -8.68 0.55
CA ALA A 74 -0.04 -7.25 0.80
C ALA A 74 -0.08 -6.91 2.30
N MET A 75 -1.01 -7.50 3.06
CA MET A 75 -1.10 -7.31 4.52
C MET A 75 0.15 -7.84 5.24
N ASN A 76 0.64 -9.02 4.87
CA ASN A 76 1.84 -9.61 5.47
C ASN A 76 3.09 -8.75 5.21
N LEU A 77 3.22 -8.18 4.01
CA LEU A 77 4.31 -7.24 3.70
C LEU A 77 4.18 -5.95 4.51
N LYS A 78 2.96 -5.42 4.68
CA LYS A 78 2.71 -4.22 5.50
C LYS A 78 3.06 -4.45 6.98
N ASP A 79 2.82 -5.65 7.49
CA ASP A 79 3.13 -6.02 8.87
C ASP A 79 4.62 -6.33 9.07
N LYS A 80 5.28 -6.87 8.05
CA LYS A 80 6.73 -7.12 8.06
C LYS A 80 7.56 -5.84 8.13
N PHE A 81 7.11 -4.77 7.49
CA PHE A 81 7.84 -3.50 7.43
C PHE A 81 7.10 -2.40 8.22
N ASP A 82 7.37 -2.34 9.52
CA ASP A 82 6.93 -1.20 10.34
C ASP A 82 7.86 0.01 10.10
N LEU A 83 7.60 0.71 9.00
CA LEU A 83 8.37 1.87 8.58
C LEU A 83 8.32 3.01 9.60
N LEU A 84 7.19 3.20 10.30
CA LEU A 84 7.06 4.30 11.27
C LEU A 84 7.95 4.05 12.49
N SER A 85 7.91 2.85 13.05
CA SER A 85 8.80 2.49 14.17
C SER A 85 10.26 2.49 13.74
N THR A 86 10.57 2.02 12.53
CA THR A 86 11.92 2.06 11.97
C THR A 86 12.44 3.50 11.89
N LEU A 87 11.66 4.42 11.31
CA LEU A 87 12.05 5.83 11.21
C LEU A 87 12.23 6.46 12.60
N ARG A 88 11.31 6.19 13.54
CA ARG A 88 11.41 6.68 14.92
C ARG A 88 12.68 6.22 15.64
N ASN A 89 13.08 4.97 15.47
CA ASN A 89 14.33 4.43 16.04
C ASN A 89 15.57 5.15 15.49
N HIS A 90 15.46 5.74 14.30
CA HIS A 90 16.48 6.58 13.68
C HIS A 90 16.25 8.09 13.92
N ARG A 91 15.41 8.46 14.90
CA ARG A 91 15.06 9.85 15.25
C ARG A 91 14.38 10.63 14.12
N ILE A 92 13.76 9.92 13.18
CA ILE A 92 12.94 10.48 12.11
C ILE A 92 11.47 10.36 12.52
N THR A 93 10.85 11.48 12.84
CA THR A 93 9.47 11.57 13.32
C THR A 93 8.63 12.47 12.41
N PRO A 94 7.33 12.19 12.22
CA PRO A 94 6.45 13.11 11.51
C PRO A 94 6.49 14.52 12.11
N GLY A 95 6.38 15.56 11.29
CA GLY A 95 6.36 16.97 11.72
C GLY A 95 7.70 17.71 11.62
N SER A 96 8.73 17.11 11.03
CA SER A 96 10.05 17.74 10.83
C SER A 96 10.61 17.43 9.45
N THR A 97 11.67 18.14 9.07
CA THR A 97 12.39 17.97 7.80
C THR A 97 13.66 17.16 8.01
N TYR A 98 13.95 16.24 7.09
CA TYR A 98 15.10 15.34 7.14
C TYR A 98 15.75 15.25 5.76
N GLN A 99 17.04 14.90 5.73
CA GLN A 99 17.72 14.61 4.48
C GLN A 99 17.21 13.30 3.88
N LEU A 100 17.09 13.27 2.55
CA LEU A 100 16.61 12.09 1.82
C LEU A 100 17.45 10.85 2.16
N ASP A 101 18.77 11.00 2.17
CA ASP A 101 19.74 9.95 2.49
C ASP A 101 19.51 9.33 3.89
N ASP A 102 19.09 10.11 4.87
CA ASP A 102 18.84 9.61 6.22
C ASP A 102 17.60 8.72 6.26
N ILE A 103 16.55 9.12 5.54
CA ILE A 103 15.32 8.32 5.37
C ILE A 103 15.63 7.02 4.64
N GLU A 104 16.39 7.09 3.55
CA GLU A 104 16.79 5.91 2.78
C GLU A 104 17.63 4.93 3.61
N LYS A 105 18.64 5.44 4.35
CA LYS A 105 19.48 4.62 5.22
C LYS A 105 18.66 3.96 6.33
N ALA A 106 17.77 4.69 6.98
CA ALA A 106 16.91 4.14 8.03
C ALA A 106 16.04 3.00 7.50
N ILE A 107 15.34 3.20 6.39
CA ILE A 107 14.47 2.16 5.81
C ILE A 107 15.28 0.96 5.30
N LYS A 108 16.46 1.18 4.72
CA LYS A 108 17.34 0.12 4.22
C LYS A 108 17.71 -0.91 5.29
N THR A 109 17.75 -0.51 6.57
CA THR A 109 18.03 -1.44 7.69
C THR A 109 17.02 -2.58 7.79
N VAL A 110 15.77 -2.35 7.37
CA VAL A 110 14.69 -3.36 7.41
C VAL A 110 14.32 -3.90 6.03
N SER A 111 14.46 -3.11 4.96
CA SER A 111 14.10 -3.52 3.59
C SER A 111 15.20 -4.29 2.86
N ILE A 112 16.43 -4.36 3.40
CA ILE A 112 17.64 -4.99 2.82
C ILE A 112 18.16 -4.25 1.56
N LYS A 113 17.27 -3.66 0.76
CA LYS A 113 17.58 -2.81 -0.40
C LYS A 113 17.12 -1.37 -0.15
N VAL A 114 17.74 -0.43 -0.85
CA VAL A 114 17.35 0.99 -0.83
C VAL A 114 15.90 1.11 -1.32
N PRO A 115 15.00 1.78 -0.58
CA PRO A 115 13.62 1.98 -1.00
C PRO A 115 13.54 2.98 -2.17
N SER A 116 12.44 2.95 -2.92
CA SER A 116 12.09 4.04 -3.83
C SER A 116 11.20 5.03 -3.08
N LEU A 117 11.75 6.19 -2.72
CA LEU A 117 10.99 7.26 -2.09
C LEU A 117 10.21 8.07 -3.13
N LYS A 118 8.98 8.46 -2.77
CA LYS A 118 8.13 9.35 -3.59
C LYS A 118 7.74 10.55 -2.74
N CYS A 119 8.14 11.73 -3.19
CA CYS A 119 7.82 13.00 -2.54
C CYS A 119 6.64 13.68 -3.24
N VAL A 120 5.86 14.44 -2.48
CA VAL A 120 4.82 15.34 -3.00
C VAL A 120 5.14 16.71 -2.44
N GLU A 121 5.26 17.71 -3.31
CA GLU A 121 5.42 19.09 -2.88
C GLU A 121 4.12 19.58 -2.26
N LYS A 122 4.20 20.04 -1.01
CA LYS A 122 3.11 20.81 -0.40
C LYS A 122 3.40 22.29 -0.62
N ASN A 123 2.43 23.03 -1.15
CA ASN A 123 2.51 24.48 -1.18
C ASN A 123 2.65 25.02 0.26
N PRO A 124 3.56 25.98 0.52
CA PRO A 124 3.70 26.58 1.83
C PRO A 124 2.37 27.24 2.23
N GLY A 125 1.72 26.71 3.27
CA GLY A 125 0.41 27.19 3.75
C GLY A 125 -0.51 26.09 4.32
N ASN A 126 -0.37 24.84 3.87
CA ASN A 126 -1.17 23.72 4.37
C ASN A 126 -0.36 22.81 5.29
N VAL A 127 0.00 23.36 6.46
CA VAL A 127 0.45 22.57 7.61
C VAL A 127 -0.73 22.45 8.56
N GLU A 128 -1.69 21.61 8.21
CA GLU A 128 -2.59 21.04 9.22
C GLU A 128 -2.03 19.68 9.65
N LEU A 129 -1.98 19.52 10.97
CA LEU A 129 -1.46 18.38 11.73
C LEU A 129 -2.27 17.10 11.48
#